data_AF-A0A8H8URB5-F1
#
_entry.id   AF-A0A8H8URB5-F1
#
_cell.length_a   1.000
_cell.length_b   1.000
_cell.length_c   1.000
_cell.angle_alpha   90.00
_cell.angle_beta   90.00
_cell.angle_gamma   90.00
#
_symmetry.space_group_name_H-M   'P 1'
#
loop_
_entity.id
_entity.type
_entity.pdbx_description
1 polymer ?
#
loop_
_entity_poly.entity_id
_entity_poly.type
_entity_poly.pdbx_seq_one_letter_code
_entity_poly.pdbx_strand_id
1 'polypeptide(L)'
;MGERRIGKTLWIPVKVGFNLQSVDLEVPLDPEAELLMEEKVVATDMLSHLAGVDISRRLMKKLRSNPNVRLHVFAYDWRLSPHLNSEKLVLFMANLPCNRMASKSEHPSSIGDLWHEDGPFVIAHSLGGLITRHAINRRPDLFKCGGVLYAGVPQRCVNVLGPLRNGDSVAFNKDVLNAQANFSFRSTFVFLPEDGQVFMDRKTGGLIDFDLYDPVMWQQYNLSPCVSSTNKPTSVGILSTASGAMATVFREGKDVREKLSRWAPSSPGLLLDGTSRKKTARDDGTASSQNNFIVAPSDILVSEPLGNANEVQEIAATGAGAAAPSMTTPAASNPQNSCTLPLSVTIPYLDRTLRETKKFRSELAFQPALAEQYPPCAVLYSKTTPTVKAARVNGLEGIKNSDYSDLVFGAGDGVVLSREAMLPDGYTCEKRVHCDRGHISLLGDLEAVGQCIEALLEARERNKRRLLRTLGRSTPSSA
;
A
#
# COMPACT_ATOMS: atom_id res chain seq x y z
N MET A 1 19.61 18.71 -17.27
CA MET A 1 20.51 18.03 -16.30
C MET A 1 19.67 17.64 -15.10
N GLY A 2 19.77 16.40 -14.61
CA GLY A 2 18.95 15.92 -13.50
C GLY A 2 19.69 15.97 -12.18
N GLU A 3 19.17 16.68 -11.19
CA GLU A 3 19.62 16.56 -9.81
C GLU A 3 19.33 15.15 -9.30
N ARG A 4 20.38 14.45 -8.88
CA ARG A 4 20.26 13.09 -8.33
C ARG A 4 19.81 13.24 -6.87
N ARG A 5 18.49 13.29 -6.63
CA ARG A 5 17.92 13.35 -5.26
C ARG A 5 18.41 12.15 -4.45
N ILE A 6 19.14 12.41 -3.36
CA ILE A 6 19.76 11.39 -2.51
C ILE A 6 18.73 10.94 -1.47
N GLY A 7 17.75 10.14 -1.90
CA GLY A 7 16.79 9.47 -1.02
C GLY A 7 16.91 7.95 -1.17
N LYS A 8 16.75 7.20 -0.07
CA LYS A 8 16.62 5.73 -0.17
C LYS A 8 15.24 5.41 -0.73
N THR A 9 15.17 4.57 -1.76
CA THR A 9 13.89 4.14 -2.34
C THR A 9 13.07 3.36 -1.31
N LEU A 10 11.78 3.67 -1.15
CA LEU A 10 10.86 2.83 -0.36
C LEU A 10 10.52 1.55 -1.12
N TRP A 11 11.43 0.58 -1.11
CA TRP A 11 11.07 -0.82 -1.23
C TRP A 11 11.68 -1.55 -0.06
N ILE A 12 10.96 -2.53 0.49
CA ILE A 12 11.60 -3.57 1.29
C ILE A 12 12.56 -4.27 0.32
N PRO A 13 13.89 -4.11 0.45
CA PRO A 13 14.82 -4.77 -0.45
C PRO A 13 14.62 -6.28 -0.34
N VAL A 14 14.75 -7.03 -1.44
CA VAL A 14 14.61 -8.51 -1.42
C VAL A 14 15.51 -9.14 -0.34
N LYS A 15 16.69 -8.54 -0.09
CA LYS A 15 17.62 -8.91 0.99
C LYS A 15 17.00 -8.89 2.40
N VAL A 16 16.05 -8.00 2.67
CA VAL A 16 15.34 -7.93 3.95
C VAL A 16 14.46 -9.16 4.15
N GLY A 17 13.78 -9.65 3.10
CA GLY A 17 12.98 -10.88 3.18
C GLY A 17 13.77 -12.16 3.47
N PHE A 18 15.08 -12.15 3.17
CA PHE A 18 16.03 -13.22 3.53
C PHE A 18 16.78 -12.96 4.86
N ASN A 19 16.35 -11.99 5.65
CA ASN A 19 16.98 -11.56 6.90
C ASN A 19 18.47 -11.12 6.76
N LEU A 20 18.89 -10.73 5.55
CA LEU A 20 20.26 -10.25 5.26
C LEU A 20 20.42 -8.74 5.51
N GLN A 21 19.34 -8.07 5.88
CA GLN A 21 19.29 -6.65 6.20
C GLN A 21 18.05 -6.41 7.08
N SER A 22 18.17 -5.57 8.10
CA SER A 22 17.00 -4.99 8.80
C SER A 22 16.76 -3.58 8.28
N VAL A 23 15.49 -3.22 8.09
CA VAL A 23 15.04 -1.87 7.71
C VAL A 23 13.89 -1.53 8.64
N ASP A 24 14.08 -0.47 9.42
CA ASP A 24 13.00 0.13 10.20
C ASP A 24 11.96 0.73 9.24
N LEU A 25 10.74 0.20 9.32
CA LEU A 25 9.59 0.68 8.56
C LEU A 25 8.66 1.57 9.39
N GLU A 26 8.88 1.72 10.70
CA GLU A 26 7.99 2.47 11.57
C GLU A 26 7.82 3.92 11.09
N VAL A 27 6.60 4.43 11.19
CA VAL A 27 6.29 5.85 10.97
C VAL A 27 6.05 6.49 12.34
N PRO A 28 6.73 7.58 12.71
CA PRO A 28 6.50 8.19 14.02
C PRO A 28 5.02 8.60 14.21
N LEU A 29 4.55 8.47 15.45
CA LEU A 29 3.13 8.58 15.80
C LEU A 29 2.64 10.04 15.86
N ASP A 30 3.54 11.01 15.95
CA ASP A 30 3.23 12.44 15.86
C ASP A 30 2.57 12.78 14.51
N PRO A 31 1.54 13.66 14.46
CA PRO A 31 0.80 13.95 13.22
C PRO A 31 1.73 14.41 12.09
N GLU A 32 2.53 15.45 12.34
CA GLU A 32 3.41 16.09 11.37
C GLU A 32 4.53 15.19 10.83
N ALA A 33 4.83 14.08 11.50
CA ALA A 33 5.92 13.20 11.11
C ALA A 33 5.74 12.58 9.72
N GLU A 34 4.51 12.39 9.25
CA GLU A 34 4.26 11.86 7.90
C GLU A 34 4.68 12.82 6.78
N LEU A 35 4.69 14.12 7.04
CA LEU A 35 5.15 15.13 6.08
C LEU A 35 6.67 15.06 5.86
N LEU A 36 7.41 14.65 6.91
CA LEU A 36 8.87 14.52 6.90
C LEU A 36 9.36 13.14 6.42
N MET A 37 8.47 12.16 6.20
CA MET A 37 8.89 10.81 5.79
C MET A 37 9.57 10.80 4.42
N GLU A 38 9.24 11.73 3.52
CA GLU A 38 9.88 11.84 2.21
C GLU A 38 11.34 12.30 2.26
N GLU A 39 11.79 12.91 3.37
CA GLU A 39 13.22 13.23 3.59
C GLU A 39 14.03 11.96 3.84
N LYS A 40 13.43 10.97 4.51
CA LYS A 40 14.06 9.69 4.86
C LYS A 40 13.92 8.65 3.75
N VAL A 41 12.77 8.66 3.07
CA VAL A 41 12.32 7.56 2.21
C VAL A 41 11.52 8.08 1.02
N VAL A 42 12.00 7.86 -0.20
CA VAL A 42 11.37 8.37 -1.43
C VAL A 42 10.74 7.23 -2.23
N ALA A 43 9.48 7.34 -2.61
CA ALA A 43 8.85 6.42 -3.56
C ALA A 43 9.24 6.82 -5.00
N THR A 44 10.02 5.97 -5.69
CA THR A 44 10.63 6.33 -7.00
C THR A 44 10.05 5.63 -8.23
N ASP A 45 9.36 4.50 -8.07
CA ASP A 45 8.60 3.78 -9.12
C ASP A 45 7.44 3.01 -8.44
N MET A 46 6.82 2.04 -9.11
CA MET A 46 5.91 1.05 -8.51
C MET A 46 6.62 -0.28 -8.22
N LEU A 47 6.19 -1.02 -7.18
CA LEU A 47 6.63 -2.40 -6.95
C LEU A 47 6.03 -3.29 -8.05
N SER A 48 6.76 -3.43 -9.14
CA SER A 48 6.31 -4.20 -10.30
C SER A 48 6.33 -5.72 -10.05
N HIS A 49 7.10 -6.18 -9.07
CA HIS A 49 7.25 -7.60 -8.71
C HIS A 49 7.93 -7.76 -7.36
N LEU A 50 7.76 -8.94 -6.75
CA LEU A 50 8.46 -9.37 -5.54
C LEU A 50 8.65 -10.89 -5.58
N ALA A 51 9.79 -11.40 -5.14
CA ALA A 51 10.09 -12.85 -5.08
C ALA A 51 9.64 -13.66 -6.33
N GLY A 52 10.00 -13.17 -7.53
CA GLY A 52 9.57 -13.78 -8.81
C GLY A 52 8.13 -13.41 -9.23
N VAL A 53 7.18 -13.39 -8.30
CA VAL A 53 5.76 -13.07 -8.52
C VAL A 53 5.58 -11.74 -9.26
N ASP A 54 4.78 -11.78 -10.33
CA ASP A 54 4.42 -10.60 -11.12
C ASP A 54 3.30 -9.81 -10.43
N ILE A 55 3.57 -8.56 -10.06
CA ILE A 55 2.55 -7.66 -9.51
C ILE A 55 1.97 -6.81 -10.64
N SER A 56 2.84 -6.13 -11.39
CA SER A 56 2.47 -5.33 -12.57
C SER A 56 3.55 -5.30 -13.65
N ARG A 57 4.69 -6.00 -13.49
CA ARG A 57 5.85 -5.97 -14.41
C ARG A 57 5.45 -6.30 -15.85
N ARG A 58 4.64 -7.34 -16.06
CA ARG A 58 4.16 -7.74 -17.40
C ARG A 58 3.29 -6.65 -18.02
N LEU A 59 2.38 -6.05 -17.25
CA LEU A 59 1.50 -4.98 -17.70
C LEU A 59 2.31 -3.72 -18.06
N MET A 60 3.19 -3.27 -17.16
CA MET A 60 4.06 -2.12 -17.40
C MET A 60 4.96 -2.33 -18.63
N LYS A 61 5.50 -3.54 -18.83
CA LYS A 61 6.29 -3.89 -20.03
C LYS A 61 5.44 -3.81 -21.30
N LYS A 62 4.21 -4.34 -21.28
CA LYS A 62 3.28 -4.28 -22.42
C LYS A 62 2.87 -2.85 -22.74
N LEU A 63 2.52 -2.03 -21.75
CA LEU A 63 2.17 -0.62 -21.94
C LEU A 63 3.36 0.20 -22.46
N ARG A 64 4.56 0.06 -21.87
CA ARG A 64 5.78 0.73 -22.35
C ARG A 64 6.20 0.33 -23.77
N SER A 65 5.80 -0.84 -24.26
CA SER A 65 6.07 -1.30 -25.64
C SER A 65 5.16 -0.68 -26.71
N ASN A 66 4.09 0.01 -26.33
CA ASN A 66 3.17 0.64 -27.27
C ASN A 66 3.55 2.13 -27.45
N PRO A 67 4.00 2.57 -28.65
CA PRO A 67 4.42 3.96 -28.87
C PRO A 67 3.29 4.98 -28.71
N ASN A 68 2.03 4.54 -28.81
CA ASN A 68 0.85 5.38 -28.63
C ASN A 68 0.42 5.52 -27.15
N VAL A 69 1.14 4.88 -26.21
CA VAL A 69 0.79 4.89 -24.78
C VAL A 69 1.92 5.52 -23.96
N ARG A 70 1.62 6.65 -23.33
CA ARG A 70 2.52 7.29 -22.37
C ARG A 70 2.23 6.80 -20.95
N LEU A 71 2.98 5.81 -20.48
CA LEU A 71 2.84 5.31 -19.11
C LEU A 71 3.36 6.33 -18.08
N HIS A 72 2.47 6.74 -17.18
CA HIS A 72 2.78 7.53 -15.99
C HIS A 72 2.62 6.65 -14.74
N VAL A 73 3.57 6.72 -13.80
CA VAL A 73 3.53 5.95 -12.55
C VAL A 73 3.41 6.90 -11.37
N PHE A 74 2.35 6.75 -10.58
CA PHE A 74 2.20 7.44 -9.30
C PHE A 74 2.76 6.55 -8.18
N ALA A 75 4.02 6.78 -7.83
CA ALA A 75 4.68 6.18 -6.68
C ALA A 75 4.34 6.98 -5.41
N TYR A 76 4.00 6.30 -4.31
CA TYR A 76 3.69 6.95 -3.03
C TYR A 76 4.11 6.07 -1.84
N ASP A 77 4.33 6.68 -0.68
CA ASP A 77 4.57 5.95 0.56
C ASP A 77 3.23 5.45 1.13
N TRP A 78 3.00 4.15 0.94
CA TRP A 78 1.78 3.47 1.32
C TRP A 78 1.54 3.39 2.84
N ARG A 79 2.50 3.77 3.69
CA ARG A 79 2.34 3.79 5.17
C ARG A 79 1.66 5.06 5.69
N LEU A 80 1.68 6.14 4.91
CA LEU A 80 1.19 7.47 5.30
C LEU A 80 -0.34 7.55 5.21
N SER A 81 -0.94 8.66 5.66
CA SER A 81 -2.40 8.80 5.65
C SER A 81 -2.98 8.68 4.23
N PRO A 82 -4.14 8.01 4.05
CA PRO A 82 -4.82 7.96 2.77
C PRO A 82 -5.23 9.35 2.25
N HIS A 83 -5.51 10.31 3.14
CA HIS A 83 -5.72 11.72 2.82
C HIS A 83 -4.51 12.34 2.11
N LEU A 84 -3.33 12.32 2.74
CA LEU A 84 -2.10 12.89 2.18
C LEU A 84 -1.74 12.26 0.83
N ASN A 85 -1.84 10.94 0.73
CA ASN A 85 -1.57 10.23 -0.52
C ASN A 85 -2.60 10.56 -1.62
N SER A 86 -3.84 10.88 -1.26
CA SER A 86 -4.86 11.32 -2.21
C SER A 86 -4.64 12.77 -2.68
N GLU A 87 -4.18 13.67 -1.80
CA GLU A 87 -3.76 15.02 -2.21
C GLU A 87 -2.55 14.99 -3.13
N LYS A 88 -1.55 14.15 -2.84
CA LYS A 88 -0.42 13.87 -3.74
C LYS A 88 -0.89 13.32 -5.10
N LEU A 89 -1.89 12.43 -5.13
CA LEU A 89 -2.48 11.94 -6.37
C LEU A 89 -3.20 13.04 -7.16
N VAL A 90 -3.97 13.91 -6.49
CA VAL A 90 -4.61 15.07 -7.14
C VAL A 90 -3.56 15.99 -7.76
N LEU A 91 -2.47 16.29 -7.05
CA LEU A 91 -1.35 17.09 -7.58
C LEU A 91 -0.65 16.38 -8.75
N PHE A 92 -0.45 15.07 -8.69
CA PHE A 92 0.12 14.29 -9.80
C PHE A 92 -0.77 14.36 -11.04
N MET A 93 -2.07 14.11 -10.88
CA MET A 93 -3.07 14.13 -11.95
C MET A 93 -3.21 15.52 -12.59
N ALA A 94 -3.22 16.59 -11.78
CA ALA A 94 -3.25 17.97 -12.28
C ALA A 94 -2.00 18.34 -13.09
N ASN A 95 -0.87 17.65 -12.85
CA ASN A 95 0.39 17.87 -13.54
C ASN A 95 0.60 16.98 -14.78
N LEU A 96 -0.34 16.08 -15.10
CA LEU A 96 -0.27 15.30 -16.34
C LEU A 96 -0.38 16.21 -17.58
N PRO A 97 0.33 15.91 -18.68
CA PRO A 97 0.35 16.76 -19.88
C PRO A 97 -1.04 17.06 -20.42
N CYS A 98 -1.91 16.06 -20.48
CA CYS A 98 -3.26 16.17 -21.00
C CYS A 98 -4.17 17.08 -20.16
N ASN A 99 -4.13 16.94 -18.83
CA ASN A 99 -4.88 17.79 -17.90
C ASN A 99 -4.34 19.24 -17.89
N ARG A 100 -3.03 19.43 -18.05
CA ARG A 100 -2.42 20.77 -18.21
C ARG A 100 -2.81 21.46 -19.52
N MET A 101 -3.09 20.72 -20.58
CA MET A 101 -3.51 21.28 -21.87
C MET A 101 -4.96 21.77 -21.82
N ALA A 102 -5.86 21.06 -21.13
CA ALA A 102 -7.24 21.50 -20.92
C ALA A 102 -7.32 22.83 -20.14
N SER A 103 -6.45 23.03 -19.15
CA SER A 103 -6.40 24.23 -18.31
C SER A 103 -6.04 25.55 -19.03
N LYS A 104 -5.74 25.53 -20.34
CA LYS A 104 -5.43 26.72 -21.14
C LYS A 104 -6.65 27.37 -21.83
N SER A 105 -7.82 26.76 -21.73
CA SER A 105 -9.09 27.41 -22.05
C SER A 105 -9.46 28.33 -20.89
N GLU A 106 -9.32 29.66 -21.04
CA GLU A 106 -9.37 30.59 -19.90
C GLU A 106 -10.73 30.66 -19.19
N HIS A 107 -11.83 30.26 -19.85
CA HIS A 107 -13.17 30.20 -19.25
C HIS A 107 -13.96 28.95 -19.70
N PRO A 108 -13.80 27.78 -19.02
CA PRO A 108 -14.70 26.65 -19.21
C PRO A 108 -16.07 27.01 -18.63
N SER A 109 -17.04 27.28 -19.52
CA SER A 109 -18.38 27.76 -19.19
C SER A 109 -19.45 26.67 -19.39
N SER A 110 -19.05 25.51 -19.90
CA SER A 110 -19.90 24.36 -20.18
C SER A 110 -19.22 23.03 -19.83
N ILE A 111 -20.02 21.96 -19.79
CA ILE A 111 -19.53 20.57 -19.68
C ILE A 111 -18.67 20.18 -20.90
N GLY A 112 -18.82 20.88 -22.04
CA GLY A 112 -18.01 20.69 -23.24
C GLY A 112 -16.53 21.00 -23.03
N ASP A 113 -16.25 22.08 -22.30
CA ASP A 113 -14.90 22.67 -22.18
C ASP A 113 -13.97 21.85 -21.29
N LEU A 114 -14.53 20.94 -20.48
CA LEU A 114 -13.77 20.00 -19.65
C LEU A 114 -13.32 18.76 -20.42
N TRP A 115 -13.92 18.43 -21.59
CA TRP A 115 -13.62 17.20 -22.31
C TRP A 115 -12.45 17.36 -23.30
N HIS A 116 -11.51 16.41 -23.30
CA HIS A 116 -10.42 16.37 -24.27
C HIS A 116 -10.02 14.95 -24.69
N GLU A 117 -9.52 14.85 -25.92
CA GLU A 117 -9.18 13.59 -26.61
C GLU A 117 -7.95 12.87 -26.00
N ASP A 118 -7.24 13.50 -25.06
CA ASP A 118 -6.06 12.95 -24.37
C ASP A 118 -6.28 12.59 -22.87
N GLY A 119 -7.53 12.53 -22.41
CA GLY A 119 -7.90 12.18 -21.03
C GLY A 119 -7.17 10.95 -20.43
N PRO A 120 -6.73 11.02 -19.15
CA PRO A 120 -5.90 9.99 -18.55
C PRO A 120 -6.71 8.73 -18.20
N PHE A 121 -6.19 7.55 -18.57
CA PHE A 121 -6.66 6.27 -18.05
C PHE A 121 -5.89 5.91 -16.78
N VAL A 122 -6.60 5.57 -15.71
CA VAL A 122 -6.02 5.24 -14.41
C VAL A 122 -6.24 3.76 -14.11
N ILE A 123 -5.16 3.05 -13.79
CA ILE A 123 -5.21 1.67 -13.30
C ILE A 123 -4.81 1.70 -11.83
N ALA A 124 -5.75 1.38 -10.95
CA ALA A 124 -5.59 1.45 -9.51
C ALA A 124 -5.81 0.06 -8.88
N HIS A 125 -4.90 -0.36 -8.01
CA HIS A 125 -4.90 -1.67 -7.37
C HIS A 125 -4.94 -1.52 -5.85
N SER A 126 -5.72 -2.37 -5.18
CA SER A 126 -5.79 -2.46 -3.71
C SER A 126 -6.02 -1.06 -3.06
N LEU A 127 -5.22 -0.69 -2.05
CA LEU A 127 -5.21 0.64 -1.41
C LEU A 127 -5.22 1.81 -2.41
N GLY A 128 -4.49 1.69 -3.52
CA GLY A 128 -4.42 2.72 -4.56
C GLY A 128 -5.79 3.06 -5.16
N GLY A 129 -6.72 2.10 -5.18
CA GLY A 129 -8.10 2.33 -5.60
C GLY A 129 -8.90 3.20 -4.63
N LEU A 130 -8.67 3.08 -3.32
CA LEU A 130 -9.31 3.93 -2.31
C LEU A 130 -8.80 5.37 -2.41
N ILE A 131 -7.48 5.52 -2.51
CA ILE A 131 -6.80 6.81 -2.74
C ILE A 131 -7.31 7.48 -4.03
N THR A 132 -7.49 6.69 -5.09
CA THR A 132 -8.06 7.12 -6.38
C THR A 132 -9.52 7.55 -6.25
N ARG A 133 -10.37 6.79 -5.56
CA ARG A 133 -11.79 7.15 -5.37
C ARG A 133 -11.95 8.44 -4.56
N HIS A 134 -11.15 8.64 -3.51
CA HIS A 134 -11.10 9.91 -2.79
C HIS A 134 -10.62 11.08 -3.68
N ALA A 135 -9.59 10.87 -4.50
CA ALA A 135 -9.08 11.91 -5.41
C ALA A 135 -10.13 12.32 -6.45
N ILE A 136 -10.86 11.35 -7.00
CA ILE A 136 -11.97 11.58 -7.93
C ILE A 136 -13.12 12.34 -7.24
N ASN A 137 -13.46 12.01 -5.99
CA ASN A 137 -14.47 12.75 -5.23
C ASN A 137 -14.08 14.22 -4.94
N ARG A 138 -12.78 14.54 -4.94
CA ARG A 138 -12.28 15.92 -4.78
C ARG A 138 -12.14 16.68 -6.10
N ARG A 139 -11.72 16.00 -7.16
CA ARG A 139 -11.37 16.57 -8.47
C ARG A 139 -11.75 15.62 -9.61
N PRO A 140 -13.06 15.40 -9.86
CA PRO A 140 -13.51 14.46 -10.88
C PRO A 140 -13.13 14.92 -12.30
N ASP A 141 -13.00 16.23 -12.49
CA ASP A 141 -12.51 16.88 -13.70
C ASP A 141 -11.16 16.33 -14.19
N LEU A 142 -10.26 15.94 -13.29
CA LEU A 142 -8.93 15.42 -13.62
C LEU A 142 -8.95 13.98 -14.16
N PHE A 143 -10.10 13.29 -14.11
CA PHE A 143 -10.26 11.88 -14.51
C PHE A 143 -11.35 11.67 -15.58
N LYS A 144 -12.36 12.57 -15.63
CA LYS A 144 -13.58 12.45 -16.45
C LYS A 144 -13.36 12.05 -17.91
N CYS A 145 -12.28 12.55 -18.52
CA CYS A 145 -12.00 12.41 -19.95
C CYS A 145 -11.43 11.04 -20.36
N GLY A 146 -11.10 10.16 -19.41
CA GLY A 146 -10.55 8.83 -19.65
C GLY A 146 -11.42 7.74 -19.05
N GLY A 147 -10.87 6.98 -18.11
CA GLY A 147 -11.57 5.89 -17.42
C GLY A 147 -10.71 5.28 -16.30
N VAL A 148 -11.35 4.59 -15.36
CA VAL A 148 -10.66 4.06 -14.16
C VAL A 148 -10.88 2.56 -14.01
N LEU A 149 -9.79 1.80 -14.01
CA LEU A 149 -9.78 0.37 -13.69
C LEU A 149 -9.43 0.19 -12.21
N TYR A 150 -10.37 -0.36 -11.44
CA TYR A 150 -10.18 -0.78 -10.05
C TYR A 150 -9.90 -2.28 -9.99
N ALA A 151 -8.70 -2.68 -9.56
CA ALA A 151 -8.30 -4.09 -9.41
C ALA A 151 -8.21 -4.48 -7.93
N GLY A 152 -9.09 -5.39 -7.48
CA GLY A 152 -9.11 -5.90 -6.10
C GLY A 152 -9.18 -4.81 -5.03
N VAL A 153 -10.06 -3.81 -5.19
CA VAL A 153 -10.05 -2.61 -4.34
C VAL A 153 -11.03 -2.79 -3.17
N PRO A 154 -10.56 -2.86 -1.91
CA PRO A 154 -11.40 -3.32 -0.79
C PRO A 154 -12.37 -2.27 -0.28
N GLN A 155 -13.67 -2.58 -0.32
CA GLN A 155 -14.64 -1.92 0.55
C GLN A 155 -14.41 -2.32 2.02
N ARG A 156 -14.24 -3.62 2.29
CA ARG A 156 -13.92 -4.22 3.61
C ARG A 156 -12.76 -5.21 3.47
N CYS A 157 -11.85 -5.29 4.45
CA CYS A 157 -10.75 -6.28 4.46
C CYS A 157 -10.41 -6.72 5.89
N VAL A 158 -10.79 -7.96 6.24
CA VAL A 158 -10.69 -8.49 7.62
C VAL A 158 -9.27 -8.95 8.00
N ASN A 159 -8.44 -9.29 6.99
CA ASN A 159 -7.06 -9.77 7.19
C ASN A 159 -6.20 -8.82 8.04
N VAL A 160 -6.52 -7.52 8.07
CA VAL A 160 -5.75 -6.47 8.75
C VAL A 160 -5.57 -6.72 10.27
N LEU A 161 -6.51 -7.40 10.92
CA LEU A 161 -6.49 -7.62 12.37
C LEU A 161 -5.38 -8.59 12.83
N GLY A 162 -4.95 -9.51 11.97
CA GLY A 162 -3.82 -10.42 12.26
C GLY A 162 -2.51 -9.65 12.44
N PRO A 163 -2.06 -8.90 11.41
CA PRO A 163 -0.86 -8.05 11.47
C PRO A 163 -0.86 -7.02 12.61
N LEU A 164 -2.01 -6.42 12.92
CA LEU A 164 -2.15 -5.47 14.03
C LEU A 164 -1.94 -6.10 15.43
N ARG A 165 -2.27 -7.39 15.56
CA ARG A 165 -2.21 -8.13 16.84
C ARG A 165 -0.93 -8.94 17.03
N ASN A 166 -0.47 -9.61 15.97
CA ASN A 166 0.60 -10.60 16.00
C ASN A 166 1.82 -10.20 15.15
N GLY A 167 1.76 -9.07 14.44
CA GLY A 167 2.69 -8.79 13.35
C GLY A 167 2.44 -9.68 12.12
N ASP A 168 3.27 -9.47 11.11
CA ASP A 168 3.28 -10.16 9.83
C ASP A 168 4.72 -10.55 9.47
N SER A 169 4.90 -11.48 8.52
CA SER A 169 6.20 -12.00 8.11
C SER A 169 6.48 -11.70 6.64
N VAL A 170 7.59 -11.04 6.34
CA VAL A 170 8.03 -10.79 4.96
C VAL A 170 8.98 -11.90 4.53
N ALA A 171 8.44 -12.89 3.82
CA ALA A 171 9.13 -14.16 3.53
C ALA A 171 9.68 -14.80 4.83
N PHE A 172 10.99 -14.74 5.08
CA PHE A 172 11.62 -15.29 6.29
C PHE A 172 11.83 -14.26 7.41
N ASN A 173 11.57 -12.98 7.16
CA ASN A 173 11.82 -11.91 8.13
C ASN A 173 10.56 -11.56 8.93
N LYS A 174 10.64 -11.79 10.24
CA LYS A 174 9.56 -11.60 11.21
C LYS A 174 9.56 -10.23 11.90
N ASP A 175 10.67 -9.51 11.85
CA ASP A 175 10.90 -8.32 12.68
C ASP A 175 10.44 -7.03 11.98
N VAL A 176 10.43 -7.02 10.64
CA VAL A 176 10.22 -5.84 9.79
C VAL A 176 8.76 -5.41 9.70
N LEU A 177 7.82 -6.34 9.83
CA LEU A 177 6.39 -6.08 9.93
C LEU A 177 5.84 -6.57 11.28
N ASN A 178 6.55 -6.30 12.37
CA ASN A 178 6.03 -6.57 13.72
C ASN A 178 4.71 -5.80 14.00
N ALA A 179 4.04 -6.08 15.12
CA ALA A 179 2.76 -5.45 15.45
C ALA A 179 2.86 -3.92 15.60
N GLN A 180 3.96 -3.41 16.19
CA GLN A 180 4.21 -1.98 16.35
C GLN A 180 4.41 -1.27 15.00
N ALA A 181 5.12 -1.89 14.06
CA ALA A 181 5.26 -1.38 12.70
C ALA A 181 3.90 -1.27 12.00
N ASN A 182 3.10 -2.34 11.97
CA ASN A 182 1.76 -2.32 11.36
C ASN A 182 0.82 -1.30 12.02
N PHE A 183 0.89 -1.17 13.35
CA PHE A 183 0.15 -0.17 14.12
C PHE A 183 0.59 1.27 13.80
N SER A 184 1.86 1.51 13.47
CA SER A 184 2.37 2.85 13.11
C SER A 184 1.89 3.35 11.74
N PHE A 185 1.51 2.44 10.84
CA PHE A 185 1.07 2.78 9.49
C PHE A 185 -0.37 3.32 9.51
N ARG A 186 -0.52 4.60 9.16
CA ARG A 186 -1.82 5.31 9.15
C ARG A 186 -2.82 4.69 8.16
N SER A 187 -2.32 4.14 7.07
CA SER A 187 -3.14 3.50 6.04
C SER A 187 -3.75 2.17 6.46
N THR A 188 -3.11 1.41 7.36
CA THR A 188 -3.58 0.09 7.85
C THR A 188 -5.05 0.15 8.28
N PHE A 189 -5.43 1.19 9.02
CA PHE A 189 -6.76 1.34 9.59
C PHE A 189 -7.87 1.50 8.53
N VAL A 190 -7.54 1.88 7.28
CA VAL A 190 -8.54 2.08 6.20
C VAL A 190 -9.24 0.78 5.77
N PHE A 191 -8.69 -0.37 6.16
CA PHE A 191 -9.20 -1.69 5.84
C PHE A 191 -10.24 -2.21 6.86
N LEU A 192 -10.33 -1.57 8.03
CA LEU A 192 -11.28 -1.93 9.09
C LEU A 192 -12.73 -1.84 8.56
N PRO A 193 -13.55 -2.89 8.74
CA PRO A 193 -14.96 -2.82 8.38
C PRO A 193 -15.75 -1.81 9.21
N GLU A 194 -16.46 -0.91 8.52
CA GLU A 194 -17.29 0.14 9.14
C GLU A 194 -18.53 -0.43 9.87
N ASP A 195 -18.93 -1.67 9.56
CA ASP A 195 -19.97 -2.42 10.26
C ASP A 195 -19.48 -3.19 11.49
N GLY A 196 -18.17 -3.24 11.74
CA GLY A 196 -17.61 -4.00 12.87
C GLY A 196 -17.68 -5.52 12.75
N GLN A 197 -18.22 -6.07 11.65
CA GLN A 197 -18.52 -7.49 11.52
C GLN A 197 -17.29 -8.30 11.07
N VAL A 198 -16.33 -8.41 11.99
CA VAL A 198 -15.07 -9.16 11.83
C VAL A 198 -14.99 -10.43 12.66
N PHE A 199 -15.86 -10.58 13.66
CA PHE A 199 -15.87 -11.72 14.57
C PHE A 199 -17.15 -12.55 14.42
N MET A 200 -17.01 -13.87 14.54
CA MET A 200 -18.11 -14.83 14.56
C MET A 200 -18.04 -15.62 15.86
N ASP A 201 -19.13 -15.70 16.61
CA ASP A 201 -19.16 -16.52 17.81
C ASP A 201 -19.17 -18.02 17.45
N ARG A 202 -18.26 -18.78 18.07
CA ARG A 202 -18.05 -20.20 17.78
C ARG A 202 -19.25 -21.08 18.16
N LYS A 203 -20.04 -20.70 19.17
CA LYS A 203 -21.15 -21.52 19.68
C LYS A 203 -22.44 -21.31 18.88
N THR A 204 -22.74 -20.06 18.55
CA THR A 204 -23.98 -19.66 17.87
C THR A 204 -23.83 -19.57 16.36
N GLY A 205 -22.60 -19.37 15.84
CA GLY A 205 -22.35 -19.06 14.43
C GLY A 205 -22.77 -17.64 14.01
N GLY A 206 -23.29 -16.84 14.95
CA GLY A 206 -23.68 -15.45 14.71
C GLY A 206 -22.46 -14.54 14.58
N LEU A 207 -22.62 -13.43 13.85
CA LEU A 207 -21.64 -12.35 13.86
C LEU A 207 -21.72 -11.60 15.20
N ILE A 208 -20.58 -11.13 15.69
CA ILE A 208 -20.49 -10.30 16.88
C ILE A 208 -20.28 -8.86 16.39
N ASP A 209 -21.23 -7.98 16.68
CA ASP A 209 -21.08 -6.55 16.41
C ASP A 209 -20.02 -5.95 17.35
N PHE A 210 -19.06 -5.24 16.79
CA PHE A 210 -17.88 -4.73 17.52
C PHE A 210 -17.40 -3.42 16.88
N ASP A 211 -17.46 -2.28 17.59
CA ASP A 211 -16.99 -1.01 17.02
C ASP A 211 -15.46 -0.96 16.93
N LEU A 212 -14.95 -1.18 15.71
CA LEU A 212 -13.53 -1.09 15.38
C LEU A 212 -13.01 0.36 15.34
N TYR A 213 -13.89 1.36 15.43
CA TYR A 213 -13.54 2.77 15.45
C TYR A 213 -13.61 3.40 16.86
N ASP A 214 -13.92 2.62 17.90
CA ASP A 214 -13.81 3.04 19.30
C ASP A 214 -12.44 2.62 19.89
N PRO A 215 -11.53 3.56 20.22
CA PRO A 215 -10.23 3.23 20.83
C PRO A 215 -10.35 2.57 22.22
N VAL A 216 -11.48 2.72 22.94
CA VAL A 216 -11.72 2.04 24.21
C VAL A 216 -11.88 0.53 23.98
N MET A 217 -12.61 0.13 22.94
CA MET A 217 -12.79 -1.27 22.56
C MET A 217 -11.45 -1.94 22.23
N TRP A 218 -10.55 -1.22 21.54
CA TRP A 218 -9.21 -1.73 21.24
C TRP A 218 -8.38 -2.03 22.49
N GLN A 219 -8.46 -1.18 23.51
CA GLN A 219 -7.77 -1.37 24.79
C GLN A 219 -8.45 -2.47 25.64
N GLN A 220 -9.78 -2.46 25.73
CA GLN A 220 -10.54 -3.43 26.53
C GLN A 220 -10.34 -4.88 26.04
N TYR A 221 -10.29 -5.06 24.71
CA TYR A 221 -10.19 -6.35 24.03
C TYR A 221 -8.79 -6.65 23.45
N ASN A 222 -7.76 -5.90 23.85
CA ASN A 222 -6.36 -6.15 23.48
C ASN A 222 -6.13 -6.36 21.97
N LEU A 223 -6.79 -5.56 21.11
CA LEU A 223 -6.74 -5.76 19.66
C LEU A 223 -5.35 -5.58 19.05
N SER A 224 -4.48 -4.81 19.71
CA SER A 224 -3.06 -4.69 19.37
C SER A 224 -2.20 -4.62 20.64
N PRO A 225 -0.99 -5.20 20.63
CA PRO A 225 0.04 -4.98 21.64
C PRO A 225 0.28 -3.52 22.01
N CYS A 226 0.10 -2.60 21.07
CA CYS A 226 0.38 -1.18 21.25
C CYS A 226 -0.62 -0.46 22.17
N VAL A 227 -1.78 -1.06 22.47
CA VAL A 227 -2.85 -0.44 23.28
C VAL A 227 -3.30 -1.32 24.44
N SER A 228 -2.73 -2.51 24.57
CA SER A 228 -2.99 -3.44 25.66
C SER A 228 -2.41 -2.93 26.99
N SER A 229 -3.26 -2.81 28.01
CA SER A 229 -2.84 -2.46 29.37
C SER A 229 -2.08 -3.59 30.09
N THR A 230 -2.08 -4.81 29.55
CA THR A 230 -1.31 -5.93 30.12
C THR A 230 0.12 -5.99 29.61
N ASN A 231 0.45 -5.26 28.54
CA ASN A 231 1.84 -5.05 28.13
C ASN A 231 2.52 -4.07 29.09
N LYS A 232 3.24 -4.61 30.07
CA LYS A 232 4.21 -3.83 30.83
C LYS A 232 5.28 -3.34 29.83
N PRO A 233 5.54 -2.02 29.72
CA PRO A 233 6.67 -1.56 28.91
C PRO A 233 7.93 -2.21 29.47
N THR A 234 8.69 -2.88 28.61
CA THR A 234 9.94 -3.52 29.00
C THR A 234 10.84 -2.43 29.56
N SER A 235 11.15 -2.50 30.86
CA SER A 235 11.97 -1.50 31.54
C SER A 235 13.44 -1.67 31.12
N VAL A 236 13.76 -1.25 29.90
CA VAL A 236 15.13 -0.90 29.52
C VAL A 236 15.53 0.20 30.49
N GLY A 237 16.56 -0.05 31.29
CA GLY A 237 16.96 0.84 32.39
C GLY A 237 17.49 2.18 31.88
N ILE A 238 16.59 3.11 31.58
CA ILE A 238 16.93 4.50 31.30
C ILE A 238 17.29 5.14 32.64
N LEU A 239 18.56 5.49 32.79
CA LEU A 239 19.05 6.26 33.94
C LEU A 239 18.26 7.56 34.06
N SER A 240 17.81 7.89 35.27
CA SER A 240 16.88 8.97 35.55
C SER A 240 17.51 10.37 35.43
N THR A 241 17.54 10.97 34.23
CA THR A 241 17.96 12.37 34.02
C THR A 241 17.28 13.06 32.81
N ALA A 242 15.95 13.18 32.82
CA ALA A 242 15.23 14.00 31.81
C ALA A 242 14.20 15.00 32.38
N SER A 243 13.78 14.87 33.64
CA SER A 243 12.80 15.79 34.26
C SER A 243 13.34 17.20 34.57
N GLY A 244 14.64 17.45 34.39
CA GLY A 244 15.28 18.76 34.65
C GLY A 244 15.44 19.66 33.42
N ALA A 245 15.37 19.14 32.20
CA ALA A 245 15.73 19.90 30.99
C ALA A 245 14.58 20.72 30.39
N MET A 246 13.32 20.34 30.64
CA MET A 246 12.14 21.02 30.08
C MET A 246 11.74 22.31 30.83
N ALA A 247 12.26 22.55 32.03
CA ALA A 247 11.95 23.75 32.82
C ALA A 247 12.66 25.02 32.31
N THR A 248 13.74 24.88 31.53
CA THR A 248 14.59 26.00 31.08
C THR A 248 14.22 26.52 29.69
N VAL A 249 13.39 25.78 28.93
CA VAL A 249 13.04 26.11 27.52
C VAL A 249 11.77 26.96 27.40
N PHE A 250 11.01 27.14 28.50
CA PHE A 250 9.84 28.05 28.56
C PHE A 250 10.18 29.47 29.03
N ARG A 251 11.35 29.99 28.64
CA ARG A 251 11.65 31.43 28.73
C ARG A 251 12.28 31.92 27.43
N GLU A 252 11.79 33.07 26.99
CA GLU A 252 12.26 33.86 25.84
C GLU A 252 12.03 33.20 24.46
N GLY A 253 10.95 33.60 23.80
CA GLY A 253 10.72 33.33 22.39
C GLY A 253 11.22 34.47 21.49
N LYS A 254 11.51 34.14 20.23
CA LYS A 254 11.49 34.94 18.98
C LYS A 254 12.42 34.31 17.92
N ASP A 255 12.06 34.53 16.66
CA ASP A 255 12.81 34.35 15.41
C ASP A 255 13.34 32.95 15.01
N VAL A 256 12.55 32.30 14.15
CA VAL A 256 12.80 31.02 13.48
C VAL A 256 13.52 31.22 12.12
N ARG A 257 14.32 32.29 11.96
CA ARG A 257 14.81 32.72 10.62
C ARG A 257 16.30 33.00 10.48
N GLU A 258 17.15 32.58 11.42
CA GLU A 258 18.61 32.86 11.34
C GLU A 258 19.56 31.70 11.75
N LYS A 259 19.09 30.44 11.73
CA LYS A 259 19.94 29.26 12.04
C LYS A 259 20.07 28.24 10.90
N LEU A 260 19.87 28.69 9.66
CA LEU A 260 20.06 27.89 8.44
C LEU A 260 21.45 28.07 7.79
N SER A 261 22.40 28.68 8.49
CA SER A 261 23.78 28.88 8.02
C SER A 261 24.82 28.73 9.14
N ARG A 262 25.22 27.48 9.41
CA ARG A 262 26.56 27.05 9.88
C ARG A 262 26.56 25.56 10.24
N TRP A 263 26.80 24.70 9.25
CA TRP A 263 27.58 23.48 9.49
C TRP A 263 28.33 23.08 8.21
N ALA A 264 29.65 23.27 8.24
CA ALA A 264 30.58 22.66 7.30
C ALA A 264 31.32 21.54 8.06
N PRO A 265 31.54 20.35 7.46
CA PRO A 265 32.18 19.24 8.16
C PRO A 265 33.69 19.43 8.21
N SER A 266 34.26 19.37 9.42
CA SER A 266 35.71 19.31 9.63
C SER A 266 36.17 17.86 9.69
N SER A 267 37.07 17.46 8.79
CA SER A 267 37.77 16.17 8.84
C SER A 267 38.82 16.14 9.98
N PRO A 268 39.22 14.95 10.46
CA PRO A 268 39.92 14.81 11.73
C PRO A 268 41.45 14.84 11.62
N GLY A 269 42.08 15.18 12.74
CA GLY A 269 43.45 14.82 13.11
C GLY A 269 43.57 14.81 14.63
N LEU A 270 44.63 14.32 15.28
CA LEU A 270 45.76 13.45 14.93
C LEU A 270 46.52 13.22 16.27
N LEU A 271 47.31 12.14 16.41
CA LEU A 271 48.50 11.89 17.28
C LEU A 271 48.56 10.37 17.57
N LEU A 272 49.49 9.57 17.01
CA LEU A 272 50.90 9.33 17.42
C LEU A 272 51.06 8.83 18.88
N ASP A 273 51.87 7.81 19.23
CA ASP A 273 52.79 6.92 18.47
C ASP A 273 52.86 5.51 19.19
N GLY A 274 53.57 4.45 18.81
CA GLY A 274 54.62 4.31 17.79
C GLY A 274 55.33 2.93 17.68
N THR A 275 56.34 2.89 16.79
CA THR A 275 57.45 1.92 16.60
C THR A 275 57.28 0.40 16.88
N SER A 276 57.39 -0.45 15.84
CA SER A 276 58.65 -1.20 15.56
C SER A 276 58.61 -2.29 14.46
N ARG A 277 59.61 -2.21 13.57
CA ARG A 277 60.33 -3.28 12.84
C ARG A 277 59.66 -4.07 11.68
N LYS A 278 60.56 -4.56 10.83
CA LYS A 278 60.40 -4.98 9.42
C LYS A 278 61.28 -6.22 9.17
N LYS A 279 60.79 -7.24 8.46
CA LYS A 279 61.55 -8.30 7.75
C LYS A 279 60.56 -9.06 6.82
N THR A 280 60.71 -9.01 5.49
CA THR A 280 61.35 -10.01 4.58
C THR A 280 60.71 -11.41 4.57
N ALA A 281 60.58 -12.16 3.47
CA ALA A 281 60.62 -11.92 2.01
C ALA A 281 60.37 -13.28 1.28
N ARG A 282 59.97 -13.24 -0.01
CA ARG A 282 59.85 -14.37 -0.99
C ARG A 282 58.71 -15.38 -0.75
N ASP A 283 57.91 -15.86 -1.73
CA ASP A 283 57.99 -16.05 -3.21
C ASP A 283 58.33 -17.50 -3.64
N ASP A 284 58.03 -17.85 -4.90
CA ASP A 284 57.79 -19.18 -5.52
C ASP A 284 56.35 -19.70 -5.29
N GLY A 285 55.52 -20.10 -6.28
CA GLY A 285 55.77 -20.65 -7.63
C GLY A 285 55.33 -22.13 -7.62
N THR A 286 54.59 -22.76 -8.56
CA THR A 286 54.17 -22.51 -9.96
C THR A 286 52.85 -23.31 -10.21
N ALA A 287 51.93 -22.91 -11.09
CA ALA A 287 51.75 -23.35 -12.50
C ALA A 287 51.88 -24.88 -12.75
N SER A 288 51.06 -25.60 -13.56
CA SER A 288 50.17 -25.18 -14.66
C SER A 288 49.26 -26.34 -15.16
N SER A 289 48.20 -26.01 -15.95
CA SER A 289 47.77 -26.71 -17.20
C SER A 289 47.37 -28.22 -17.20
N GLN A 290 46.46 -28.74 -18.06
CA GLN A 290 45.63 -28.18 -19.15
C GLN A 290 44.56 -29.21 -19.65
N ASN A 291 43.63 -28.74 -20.48
CA ASN A 291 42.89 -29.44 -21.57
C ASN A 291 41.75 -30.44 -21.26
N ASN A 292 40.80 -30.73 -22.19
CA ASN A 292 40.05 -29.91 -23.17
C ASN A 292 38.92 -30.77 -23.84
N PHE A 293 38.00 -30.12 -24.59
CA PHE A 293 37.10 -30.64 -25.66
C PHE A 293 35.87 -31.55 -25.38
N ILE A 294 34.68 -30.92 -25.51
CA ILE A 294 33.52 -31.21 -26.41
C ILE A 294 33.29 -32.66 -26.92
N VAL A 295 32.06 -33.21 -26.72
CA VAL A 295 31.16 -33.80 -27.76
C VAL A 295 29.69 -33.80 -27.27
N ALA A 296 28.75 -33.49 -28.17
CA ALA A 296 27.35 -33.96 -28.20
C ALA A 296 27.10 -34.50 -29.64
N PRO A 297 26.20 -35.47 -29.92
CA PRO A 297 24.75 -35.19 -29.98
C PRO A 297 23.78 -36.38 -29.74
N SER A 298 22.47 -36.08 -29.89
CA SER A 298 21.38 -36.95 -30.45
C SER A 298 20.24 -37.41 -29.53
N ASP A 299 19.05 -37.37 -30.12
CA ASP A 299 17.70 -37.51 -29.57
C ASP A 299 17.33 -38.86 -28.93
N ILE A 300 16.30 -38.86 -28.07
CA ILE A 300 15.11 -39.74 -28.15
C ILE A 300 14.00 -39.27 -27.19
N LEU A 301 12.74 -39.43 -27.61
CA LEU A 301 11.51 -39.05 -26.89
C LEU A 301 11.25 -39.91 -25.63
N VAL A 302 10.91 -39.28 -24.49
CA VAL A 302 10.07 -39.89 -23.43
C VAL A 302 9.12 -38.85 -22.83
N SER A 303 7.87 -39.28 -22.64
CA SER A 303 6.66 -38.60 -22.16
C SER A 303 6.74 -37.72 -20.90
N GLU A 304 5.85 -36.72 -20.86
CA GLU A 304 5.25 -36.11 -19.67
C GLU A 304 4.95 -37.12 -18.54
N PRO A 305 5.23 -36.74 -17.28
CA PRO A 305 4.39 -37.13 -16.14
C PRO A 305 3.72 -35.89 -15.53
N LEU A 306 2.39 -35.94 -15.50
CA LEU A 306 1.48 -35.02 -14.82
C LEU A 306 1.91 -34.79 -13.35
N GLY A 307 2.65 -33.71 -13.09
CA GLY A 307 3.21 -33.39 -11.77
C GLY A 307 2.44 -32.28 -11.07
N ASN A 308 1.84 -32.59 -9.91
CA ASN A 308 1.13 -31.61 -9.07
C ASN A 308 2.01 -30.40 -8.75
N ALA A 309 1.73 -29.26 -9.37
CA ALA A 309 2.30 -27.97 -9.00
C ALA A 309 1.65 -27.49 -7.69
N ASN A 310 2.22 -27.90 -6.55
CA ASN A 310 2.08 -27.14 -5.32
C ASN A 310 2.77 -25.78 -5.53
N GLU A 311 2.04 -24.79 -6.02
CA GLU A 311 2.52 -23.40 -6.04
C GLU A 311 2.80 -22.98 -4.59
N VAL A 312 4.08 -22.80 -4.27
CA VAL A 312 4.52 -22.27 -2.98
C VAL A 312 4.06 -20.82 -2.91
N GLN A 313 3.08 -20.56 -2.05
CA GLN A 313 2.39 -19.27 -1.96
C GLN A 313 3.30 -18.25 -1.22
N GLU A 314 4.17 -17.58 -1.97
CA GLU A 314 5.21 -16.71 -1.39
C GLU A 314 4.68 -15.30 -1.06
N ILE A 315 5.00 -14.83 0.14
CA ILE A 315 4.30 -13.74 0.83
C ILE A 315 4.79 -12.37 0.33
N ALA A 316 3.85 -11.50 -0.09
CA ALA A 316 4.17 -10.15 -0.53
C ALA A 316 3.65 -9.07 0.42
N ALA A 317 4.59 -8.28 0.95
CA ALA A 317 4.34 -7.13 1.80
C ALA A 317 3.80 -5.91 1.02
N THR A 318 2.52 -5.95 0.64
CA THR A 318 1.73 -4.73 0.50
C THR A 318 1.09 -4.44 1.85
N GLY A 319 1.34 -3.26 2.42
CA GLY A 319 1.01 -2.90 3.81
C GLY A 319 -0.33 -3.44 4.32
N ALA A 320 -0.27 -4.21 5.41
CA ALA A 320 -1.37 -4.76 6.18
C ALA A 320 -2.56 -5.31 5.36
N GLY A 321 -2.43 -6.55 4.88
CA GLY A 321 -3.58 -7.31 4.36
C GLY A 321 -3.26 -8.46 3.39
N ALA A 322 -2.07 -8.44 2.76
CA ALA A 322 -1.72 -9.38 1.69
C ALA A 322 -1.03 -10.69 2.12
N ALA A 323 -0.85 -10.93 3.42
CA ALA A 323 -0.41 -12.23 3.91
C ALA A 323 -1.57 -13.24 3.93
N ALA A 324 -1.35 -14.39 3.28
CA ALA A 324 -2.07 -15.60 3.63
C ALA A 324 -1.57 -16.08 5.01
N PRO A 325 -2.44 -16.60 5.89
CA PRO A 325 -2.04 -17.04 7.23
C PRO A 325 -1.13 -18.28 7.13
N SER A 326 0.18 -18.09 7.32
CA SER A 326 1.14 -19.20 7.36
C SER A 326 1.01 -19.97 8.68
N MET A 327 1.01 -21.30 8.59
CA MET A 327 0.59 -22.20 9.66
C MET A 327 1.69 -22.54 10.68
N THR A 328 1.25 -22.89 11.89
CA THR A 328 1.97 -23.62 12.96
C THR A 328 3.19 -22.96 13.65
N THR A 329 3.01 -22.52 14.90
CA THR A 329 3.80 -22.97 16.08
C THR A 329 3.13 -22.52 17.39
N PRO A 330 3.36 -23.19 18.55
CA PRO A 330 2.67 -22.87 19.81
C PRO A 330 3.16 -21.58 20.47
N ALA A 331 2.35 -21.06 21.40
CA ALA A 331 2.59 -19.83 22.16
C ALA A 331 3.82 -19.91 23.11
N ALA A 332 5.01 -19.66 22.54
CA ALA A 332 6.13 -19.08 23.26
C ALA A 332 6.20 -17.57 22.97
N SER A 333 6.79 -16.77 23.87
CA SER A 333 6.81 -15.30 23.78
C SER A 333 7.46 -14.80 22.49
N ASN A 334 6.64 -14.48 21.50
CA ASN A 334 7.07 -14.07 20.17
C ASN A 334 7.38 -12.55 20.16
N PRO A 335 8.61 -12.11 19.80
CA PRO A 335 8.98 -10.68 19.80
C PRO A 335 8.04 -9.80 18.95
N GLN A 336 7.44 -10.38 17.90
CA GLN A 336 6.48 -9.72 17.01
C GLN A 336 5.25 -9.13 17.74
N ASN A 337 4.90 -9.68 18.91
CA ASN A 337 3.72 -9.30 19.70
C ASN A 337 4.06 -8.29 20.82
N SER A 338 5.25 -7.70 20.82
CA SER A 338 5.67 -6.70 21.83
C SER A 338 5.53 -5.27 21.30
N CYS A 339 5.23 -4.33 22.20
CA CYS A 339 5.27 -2.90 21.93
C CYS A 339 6.21 -2.24 22.95
N THR A 340 7.12 -1.38 22.46
CA THR A 340 8.07 -0.62 23.27
C THR A 340 7.57 0.80 23.58
N LEU A 341 6.59 1.29 22.82
CA LEU A 341 6.00 2.62 22.99
C LEU A 341 5.01 2.68 24.18
N PRO A 342 4.96 3.80 24.92
CA PRO A 342 4.06 3.96 26.06
C PRO A 342 2.62 4.27 25.64
N LEU A 343 1.65 3.80 26.44
CA LEU A 343 0.21 4.04 26.22
C LEU A 343 -0.18 5.51 26.14
N SER A 344 0.59 6.40 26.78
CA SER A 344 0.41 7.86 26.70
C SER A 344 0.65 8.45 25.30
N VAL A 345 1.28 7.70 24.39
CA VAL A 345 1.51 8.09 23.00
C VAL A 345 0.66 7.25 22.04
N THR A 346 0.55 5.94 22.27
CA THR A 346 -0.19 5.04 21.37
C THR A 346 -1.71 5.21 21.42
N ILE A 347 -2.29 5.53 22.59
CA ILE A 347 -3.75 5.73 22.71
C ILE A 347 -4.20 7.02 22.01
N PRO A 348 -3.56 8.20 22.21
CA PRO A 348 -3.89 9.41 21.44
C PRO A 348 -3.64 9.26 19.93
N TYR A 349 -2.61 8.50 19.54
CA TYR A 349 -2.39 8.15 18.13
C TYR A 349 -3.55 7.33 17.56
N LEU A 350 -4.02 6.30 18.29
CA LEU A 350 -5.11 5.44 17.82
C LEU A 350 -6.41 6.24 17.67
N ASP A 351 -6.82 7.02 18.68
CA ASP A 351 -8.01 7.88 18.60
C ASP A 351 -8.00 8.77 17.35
N ARG A 352 -6.89 9.48 17.15
CA ARG A 352 -6.71 10.38 16.01
C ARG A 352 -6.80 9.61 14.70
N THR A 353 -6.05 8.51 14.58
CA THR A 353 -5.95 7.73 13.35
C THR A 353 -7.26 7.04 12.99
N LEU A 354 -8.01 6.49 13.96
CA LEU A 354 -9.35 5.93 13.75
C LEU A 354 -10.34 7.00 13.29
N ARG A 355 -10.34 8.17 13.91
CA ARG A 355 -11.20 9.31 13.58
C ARG A 355 -10.91 9.87 12.18
N GLU A 356 -9.64 10.09 11.85
CA GLU A 356 -9.20 10.51 10.51
C GLU A 356 -9.55 9.45 9.45
N THR A 357 -9.35 8.16 9.76
CA THR A 357 -9.73 7.05 8.88
C THR A 357 -11.24 6.98 8.65
N LYS A 358 -12.07 7.11 9.70
CA LYS A 358 -13.53 7.11 9.59
C LYS A 358 -14.03 8.27 8.72
N LYS A 359 -13.39 9.44 8.86
CA LYS A 359 -13.62 10.60 7.97
C LYS A 359 -13.26 10.24 6.52
N PHE A 360 -12.04 9.74 6.26
CA PHE A 360 -11.61 9.34 4.91
C PHE A 360 -12.61 8.38 4.27
N ARG A 361 -13.03 7.35 5.01
CA ARG A 361 -13.98 6.33 4.57
C ARG A 361 -15.33 6.92 4.19
N SER A 362 -15.87 7.84 4.99
CA SER A 362 -17.09 8.58 4.63
C SER A 362 -16.93 9.43 3.36
N GLU A 363 -15.76 10.03 3.14
CA GLU A 363 -15.43 10.84 1.97
C GLU A 363 -15.21 9.98 0.69
N LEU A 364 -15.16 8.65 0.80
CA LEU A 364 -15.13 7.71 -0.34
C LEU A 364 -16.51 7.39 -0.93
N ALA A 365 -17.61 7.85 -0.31
CA ALA A 365 -18.95 7.58 -0.80
C ALA A 365 -19.22 8.21 -2.18
N PHE A 366 -20.11 7.62 -2.98
CA PHE A 366 -20.59 8.23 -4.21
C PHE A 366 -21.35 9.53 -3.89
N GLN A 367 -21.05 10.61 -4.63
CA GLN A 367 -21.72 11.90 -4.47
C GLN A 367 -22.67 12.15 -5.64
N PRO A 368 -24.01 12.13 -5.45
CA PRO A 368 -24.96 12.35 -6.54
C PRO A 368 -24.79 13.68 -7.29
N ALA A 369 -24.32 14.73 -6.61
CA ALA A 369 -24.00 16.02 -7.23
C ALA A 369 -22.83 15.95 -8.25
N LEU A 370 -22.01 14.92 -8.19
CA LEU A 370 -20.88 14.67 -9.10
C LEU A 370 -21.19 13.56 -10.13
N ALA A 371 -22.42 13.03 -10.19
CA ALA A 371 -22.79 11.89 -11.04
C ALA A 371 -22.35 12.03 -12.51
N GLU A 372 -22.67 13.15 -13.16
CA GLU A 372 -22.30 13.45 -14.56
C GLU A 372 -20.83 13.93 -14.71
N GLN A 373 -20.04 13.91 -13.64
CA GLN A 373 -18.61 14.24 -13.64
C GLN A 373 -17.70 13.03 -13.43
N TYR A 374 -18.21 11.94 -12.84
CA TYR A 374 -17.43 10.74 -12.63
C TYR A 374 -16.97 10.09 -13.96
N PRO A 375 -15.74 9.57 -14.02
CA PRO A 375 -15.27 8.81 -15.17
C PRO A 375 -16.01 7.46 -15.28
N PRO A 376 -16.07 6.85 -16.47
CA PRO A 376 -16.47 5.45 -16.60
C PRO A 376 -15.48 4.56 -15.84
N CYS A 377 -15.99 3.53 -15.16
CA CYS A 377 -15.18 2.65 -14.32
C CYS A 377 -15.28 1.18 -14.76
N ALA A 378 -14.21 0.41 -14.57
CA ALA A 378 -14.18 -1.03 -14.75
C ALA A 378 -13.60 -1.70 -13.49
N VAL A 379 -14.03 -2.94 -13.23
CA VAL A 379 -13.60 -3.71 -12.05
C VAL A 379 -12.94 -5.00 -12.48
N LEU A 380 -11.74 -5.25 -11.98
CA LEU A 380 -11.02 -6.52 -12.08
C LEU A 380 -11.03 -7.19 -10.70
N TYR A 381 -11.53 -8.42 -10.61
CA TYR A 381 -11.72 -9.12 -9.35
C TYR A 381 -11.46 -10.63 -9.50
N SER A 382 -11.16 -11.32 -8.40
CA SER A 382 -11.08 -12.78 -8.36
C SER A 382 -12.11 -13.39 -7.39
N LYS A 383 -12.33 -14.69 -7.56
CA LYS A 383 -13.13 -15.60 -6.72
C LYS A 383 -12.38 -16.88 -6.40
N THR A 384 -11.17 -17.09 -6.95
CA THR A 384 -10.47 -18.38 -6.97
C THR A 384 -9.73 -18.68 -5.68
N THR A 385 -9.44 -17.67 -4.86
CA THR A 385 -8.65 -17.83 -3.63
C THR A 385 -9.55 -17.70 -2.38
N PRO A 386 -9.53 -18.68 -1.45
CA PRO A 386 -10.19 -18.54 -0.15
C PRO A 386 -9.74 -17.26 0.56
N THR A 387 -10.69 -16.40 0.87
CA THR A 387 -10.44 -15.07 1.45
C THR A 387 -11.17 -14.93 2.77
N VAL A 388 -10.52 -14.39 3.80
CA VAL A 388 -11.11 -14.26 5.14
C VAL A 388 -12.32 -13.31 5.12
N LYS A 389 -13.40 -13.75 5.76
CA LYS A 389 -14.60 -12.93 6.02
C LYS A 389 -14.80 -12.61 7.50
N ALA A 390 -14.25 -13.43 8.41
CA ALA A 390 -14.36 -13.27 9.86
C ALA A 390 -13.35 -14.20 10.58
N ALA A 391 -13.02 -13.88 11.83
CA ALA A 391 -12.38 -14.81 12.77
C ALA A 391 -13.43 -15.39 13.75
N ARG A 392 -13.40 -16.72 13.97
CA ARG A 392 -14.24 -17.40 14.95
C ARG A 392 -13.62 -17.29 16.35
N VAL A 393 -14.42 -16.81 17.30
CA VAL A 393 -14.02 -16.54 18.68
C VAL A 393 -15.04 -17.10 19.67
N ASN A 394 -14.64 -17.36 20.91
CA ASN A 394 -15.54 -17.79 21.98
C ASN A 394 -16.19 -16.57 22.67
N GLY A 395 -17.18 -15.96 22.03
CA GLY A 395 -17.79 -14.70 22.46
C GLY A 395 -16.80 -13.53 22.59
N LEU A 396 -17.20 -12.50 23.34
CA LEU A 396 -16.41 -11.29 23.58
C LEU A 396 -15.06 -11.58 24.28
N GLU A 397 -15.02 -12.52 25.23
CA GLU A 397 -13.77 -12.96 25.86
C GLU A 397 -12.83 -13.67 24.85
N GLY A 398 -13.39 -14.33 23.84
CA GLY A 398 -12.63 -14.89 22.74
C GLY A 398 -11.91 -13.82 21.91
N ILE A 399 -12.52 -12.64 21.71
CA ILE A 399 -11.86 -11.50 21.06
C ILE A 399 -10.63 -11.09 21.86
N LYS A 400 -10.78 -10.97 23.18
CA LYS A 400 -9.68 -10.55 24.06
C LYS A 400 -8.51 -11.53 24.10
N ASN A 401 -8.78 -12.83 24.05
CA ASN A 401 -7.80 -13.86 24.43
C ASN A 401 -7.33 -14.78 23.29
N SER A 402 -7.92 -14.71 22.09
CA SER A 402 -7.50 -15.55 20.95
C SER A 402 -6.36 -14.92 20.13
N ASP A 403 -5.78 -15.71 19.21
CA ASP A 403 -4.77 -15.30 18.24
C ASP A 403 -5.35 -15.00 16.84
N TYR A 404 -6.68 -15.14 16.68
CA TYR A 404 -7.44 -15.07 15.43
C TYR A 404 -7.09 -16.14 14.37
N SER A 405 -6.55 -17.29 14.79
CA SER A 405 -6.18 -18.39 13.87
C SER A 405 -7.38 -19.16 13.26
N ASP A 406 -8.51 -19.23 13.95
CA ASP A 406 -9.72 -19.92 13.45
C ASP A 406 -10.52 -19.02 12.49
N LEU A 407 -10.15 -19.06 11.21
CA LEU A 407 -10.68 -18.16 10.19
C LEU A 407 -11.88 -18.75 9.43
N VAL A 408 -12.80 -17.88 9.05
CA VAL A 408 -13.95 -18.19 8.17
C VAL A 408 -13.71 -17.57 6.81
N PHE A 409 -13.81 -18.37 5.76
CA PHE A 409 -13.47 -17.95 4.40
C PHE A 409 -14.71 -17.74 3.51
N GLY A 410 -14.52 -16.99 2.43
CA GLY A 410 -15.44 -16.82 1.30
C GLY A 410 -14.64 -16.67 -0.01
N ALA A 411 -15.35 -16.55 -1.13
CA ALA A 411 -14.72 -16.42 -2.45
C ALA A 411 -14.17 -15.00 -2.69
N GLY A 412 -12.89 -14.90 -3.03
CA GLY A 412 -12.20 -13.64 -3.33
C GLY A 412 -10.84 -13.85 -3.99
N ASP A 413 -9.94 -12.90 -3.79
CA ASP A 413 -8.58 -12.90 -4.33
C ASP A 413 -7.48 -13.30 -3.31
N GLY A 414 -7.86 -13.67 -2.09
CA GLY A 414 -6.99 -13.99 -0.96
C GLY A 414 -6.89 -12.87 0.07
N VAL A 415 -7.27 -11.64 -0.31
CA VAL A 415 -7.23 -10.44 0.53
C VAL A 415 -8.60 -9.77 0.60
N VAL A 416 -9.22 -9.60 -0.57
CA VAL A 416 -10.49 -8.92 -0.77
C VAL A 416 -11.53 -9.92 -1.26
N LEU A 417 -12.63 -10.03 -0.52
CA LEU A 417 -13.77 -10.83 -0.93
C LEU A 417 -14.32 -10.30 -2.26
N SER A 418 -14.72 -11.19 -3.15
CA SER A 418 -15.20 -10.83 -4.50
C SER A 418 -16.36 -9.81 -4.51
N ARG A 419 -17.21 -9.82 -3.48
CA ARG A 419 -18.29 -8.83 -3.29
C ARG A 419 -17.76 -7.46 -2.84
N GLU A 420 -16.73 -7.47 -1.99
CA GLU A 420 -16.11 -6.26 -1.42
C GLU A 420 -15.14 -5.58 -2.40
N ALA A 421 -14.72 -6.27 -3.46
CA ALA A 421 -13.94 -5.72 -4.58
C ALA A 421 -14.80 -4.94 -5.61
N MET A 422 -16.13 -4.94 -5.45
CA MET A 422 -17.04 -4.21 -6.33
C MET A 422 -17.01 -2.71 -6.04
N LEU A 423 -17.40 -1.90 -7.02
CA LEU A 423 -17.68 -0.47 -6.79
C LEU A 423 -18.92 -0.30 -5.90
N PRO A 424 -18.97 0.76 -5.07
CA PRO A 424 -20.20 1.17 -4.38
C PRO A 424 -21.30 1.54 -5.38
N ASP A 425 -22.55 1.53 -4.91
CA ASP A 425 -23.70 1.95 -5.71
C ASP A 425 -23.57 3.42 -6.16
N GLY A 426 -24.17 3.71 -7.32
CA GLY A 426 -24.10 5.02 -8.00
C GLY A 426 -23.00 5.14 -9.06
N TYR A 427 -21.86 4.45 -8.91
CA TYR A 427 -20.79 4.50 -9.91
C TYR A 427 -21.14 3.71 -11.19
N THR A 428 -20.92 4.31 -12.35
CA THR A 428 -21.06 3.64 -13.66
C THR A 428 -19.95 2.61 -13.85
N CYS A 429 -20.30 1.33 -13.75
CA CYS A 429 -19.40 0.21 -13.98
C CYS A 429 -19.65 -0.41 -15.37
N GLU A 430 -18.79 -0.07 -16.33
CA GLU A 430 -18.88 -0.49 -17.73
C GLU A 430 -18.64 -2.01 -17.91
N LYS A 431 -17.70 -2.57 -17.14
CA LYS A 431 -17.39 -4.00 -17.17
C LYS A 431 -16.83 -4.48 -15.83
N ARG A 432 -17.24 -5.68 -15.44
CA ARG A 432 -16.68 -6.45 -14.31
C ARG A 432 -16.02 -7.69 -14.89
N VAL A 433 -14.70 -7.78 -14.83
CA VAL A 433 -13.94 -8.90 -15.38
C VAL A 433 -13.42 -9.76 -14.24
N HIS A 434 -13.70 -11.06 -14.34
CA HIS A 434 -13.17 -12.06 -13.42
C HIS A 434 -11.75 -12.47 -13.87
N CYS A 435 -10.88 -12.69 -12.92
CA CYS A 435 -9.50 -13.10 -13.10
C CYS A 435 -9.22 -14.26 -12.13
N ASP A 436 -8.48 -15.27 -12.58
CA ASP A 436 -8.18 -16.46 -11.77
C ASP A 436 -6.99 -16.27 -10.82
N ARG A 437 -6.35 -15.09 -10.85
CA ARG A 437 -5.17 -14.78 -10.04
C ARG A 437 -5.52 -14.31 -8.63
N GLY A 438 -4.60 -14.54 -7.70
CA GLY A 438 -4.63 -13.95 -6.36
C GLY A 438 -4.32 -12.45 -6.36
N HIS A 439 -4.69 -11.77 -5.28
CA HIS A 439 -4.72 -10.31 -5.11
C HIS A 439 -3.50 -9.59 -5.69
N ILE A 440 -2.31 -10.06 -5.32
CA ILE A 440 -1.04 -9.40 -5.65
C ILE A 440 -0.70 -9.49 -7.13
N SER A 441 -1.26 -10.45 -7.88
CA SER A 441 -0.95 -10.69 -9.29
C SER A 441 -2.11 -10.44 -10.25
N LEU A 442 -3.22 -9.83 -9.78
CA LEU A 442 -4.38 -9.47 -10.62
C LEU A 442 -3.99 -8.74 -11.92
N LEU A 443 -3.10 -7.74 -11.83
CA LEU A 443 -2.64 -6.97 -13.00
C LEU A 443 -1.65 -7.74 -13.90
N GLY A 444 -1.19 -8.92 -13.49
CA GLY A 444 -0.43 -9.86 -14.32
C GLY A 444 -1.29 -10.63 -15.33
N ASP A 445 -2.63 -10.57 -15.21
CA ASP A 445 -3.57 -11.02 -16.22
C ASP A 445 -3.81 -9.94 -17.28
N LEU A 446 -3.00 -10.00 -18.34
CA LEU A 446 -3.04 -9.00 -19.41
C LEU A 446 -4.31 -9.09 -20.27
N GLU A 447 -4.97 -10.24 -20.31
CA GLU A 447 -6.20 -10.41 -21.08
C GLU A 447 -7.38 -9.81 -20.31
N ALA A 448 -7.51 -10.13 -19.02
CA ALA A 448 -8.54 -9.56 -18.16
C ALA A 448 -8.38 -8.03 -18.01
N VAL A 449 -7.14 -7.53 -17.88
CA VAL A 449 -6.84 -6.08 -17.91
C VAL A 449 -7.19 -5.48 -19.27
N GLY A 450 -6.86 -6.15 -20.38
CA GLY A 450 -7.19 -5.71 -21.74
C GLY A 450 -8.70 -5.55 -21.95
N GLN A 451 -9.48 -6.54 -21.52
CA GLN A 451 -10.94 -6.51 -21.56
C GLN A 451 -11.55 -5.34 -20.76
N CYS A 452 -10.95 -4.96 -19.64
CA CYS A 452 -11.36 -3.77 -18.88
C CYS A 452 -11.03 -2.47 -19.63
N ILE A 453 -9.82 -2.36 -20.19
CA ILE A 453 -9.38 -1.17 -20.94
C ILE A 453 -10.24 -0.96 -22.19
N GLU A 454 -10.58 -2.03 -22.91
CA GLU A 454 -11.47 -2.01 -24.07
C GLU A 454 -12.85 -1.41 -23.72
N ALA A 455 -13.49 -1.90 -22.66
CA ALA A 455 -14.79 -1.36 -22.22
C ALA A 455 -14.72 0.12 -21.82
N LEU A 456 -13.62 0.56 -21.20
CA LEU A 456 -13.39 1.97 -20.86
C LEU A 456 -13.16 2.83 -22.11
N LEU A 457 -12.48 2.32 -23.13
CA LEU A 457 -12.30 2.99 -24.43
C LEU A 457 -13.63 3.16 -25.17
N GLU A 458 -14.47 2.12 -25.19
CA GLU A 458 -15.81 2.24 -25.76
C GLU A 458 -16.67 3.25 -25.00
N ALA A 459 -16.65 3.22 -23.66
CA ALA A 459 -17.40 4.15 -22.82
C ALA A 459 -16.99 5.60 -23.06
N ARG A 460 -15.68 5.84 -23.21
CA ARG A 460 -15.12 7.14 -23.60
C ARG A 460 -15.66 7.62 -24.94
N GLU A 461 -15.68 6.76 -25.97
CA GLU A 461 -16.23 7.09 -27.28
C GLU A 461 -17.75 7.31 -27.25
N ARG A 462 -18.49 6.54 -26.42
CA ARG A 462 -19.92 6.79 -26.14
C ARG A 462 -20.14 8.17 -25.51
N ASN A 463 -19.34 8.54 -24.52
CA ASN A 463 -19.42 9.83 -23.81
C ASN A 463 -19.08 11.01 -24.73
N LYS A 464 -18.03 10.89 -25.55
CA LYS A 464 -17.71 11.86 -26.61
C LYS A 464 -18.87 12.07 -27.58
N ARG A 465 -19.50 10.99 -28.08
CA ARG A 465 -20.67 11.08 -28.96
C ARG A 465 -21.88 11.73 -28.27
N ARG A 466 -22.12 11.44 -26.98
CA ARG A 466 -23.18 12.10 -26.19
C ARG A 466 -22.91 13.60 -26.08
N LEU A 467 -21.67 14.01 -25.80
CA LEU A 467 -21.26 15.41 -25.69
C LEU A 467 -21.43 16.19 -27.00
N LEU A 468 -20.91 15.65 -28.12
CA LEU A 468 -21.03 16.26 -29.44
C LEU A 468 -22.50 16.42 -29.88
N ARG A 469 -23.38 15.48 -29.52
CA ARG A 469 -24.83 15.61 -29.77
C ARG A 469 -25.50 16.70 -28.94
N THR A 470 -25.05 16.93 -27.71
CA THR A 470 -25.55 18.03 -26.87
C THR A 470 -25.13 19.38 -27.44
N LEU A 471 -23.84 19.53 -27.78
CA LEU A 471 -23.29 20.76 -28.39
C LEU A 471 -23.87 21.03 -29.79
N GLY A 472 -24.14 19.98 -30.59
CA GLY A 472 -24.80 20.08 -31.88
C GLY A 472 -26.31 20.33 -31.84
N ARG A 473 -26.93 20.33 -30.65
CA ARG A 473 -28.35 20.66 -30.45
C ARG A 473 -28.57 22.06 -29.84
N SER A 474 -27.51 22.79 -29.52
CA SER A 474 -27.56 24.14 -28.93
C SER A 474 -27.40 25.27 -29.96
N THR A 475 -27.52 25.00 -31.26
CA THR A 475 -27.76 26.06 -32.25
C THR A 475 -29.19 26.59 -32.06
N PRO A 476 -29.40 27.89 -31.76
CA PRO A 476 -30.73 28.45 -31.72
C PRO A 476 -31.32 28.41 -33.14
N SER A 477 -32.56 27.94 -33.25
CA SER A 477 -33.34 28.06 -34.49
C SER A 477 -33.66 29.53 -34.71
N SER A 478 -32.80 30.23 -35.45
CA SER A 478 -33.10 31.55 -35.99
C SER A 478 -34.27 31.44 -36.96
N ALA A 479 -35.36 32.14 -36.64
CA ALA A 479 -36.52 32.33 -37.51
C ALA A 479 -36.18 33.18 -38.75
#